data_AF-A0A7S1PED4-F1
#
_entry.id   AF-A0A7S1PED4-F1
#
_cell.length_a   1.000
_cell.length_b   1.000
_cell.length_c   1.000
_cell.angle_alpha   90.00
_cell.angle_beta   90.00
_cell.angle_gamma   90.00
#
_symmetry.space_group_name_H-M   'P 1'
#
loop_
_entity.id
_entity.type
_entity.pdbx_description
1 polymer ?
#
loop_
_entity_poly.entity_id
_entity_poly.type
_entity_poly.pdbx_seq_one_letter_code
_entity_poly.pdbx_strand_id
1 'polypeptide(L)'
;SAVRDPRAYLWLTNGPEHLEGFHTVRDSSNAVLSRNPEFNKCYQLDCFFPECTLLSVSVMNRTSGSLADEAIGRTLIDLEDRWFHPRWRQLMQSDKQIPIEERQLLTDGSLLSHGTFRGWCEVLTAEDAQLRPVESLMSQEAEPFQIRIVVWKCRNIPLDSQKTVSVFVRGIFTNDDGKTVDQDTDTHWNSQDGTATFNWRFVFMVDVPPKF
;
A
#
# COMPACT_ATOMS: atom_id res chain seq x y z
N SER A 1 17.11 16.74 25.89
CA SER A 1 17.20 15.30 25.54
C SER A 1 16.47 15.10 24.23
N ALA A 2 17.16 14.74 23.15
CA ALA A 2 16.48 14.42 21.89
C ALA A 2 15.75 13.08 22.09
N VAL A 3 14.42 13.10 22.08
CA VAL A 3 13.60 11.88 22.16
C VAL A 3 13.93 11.03 20.93
N ARG A 4 14.57 9.88 21.15
CA ARG A 4 14.92 8.94 20.09
C ARG A 4 13.63 8.33 19.52
N ASP A 5 13.56 8.19 18.20
CA ASP A 5 12.40 7.58 17.58
C ASP A 5 12.24 6.12 18.02
N PRO A 6 11.00 5.65 18.23
CA PRO A 6 10.76 4.27 18.59
C PRO A 6 11.08 3.35 17.43
N ARG A 7 11.49 2.12 17.74
CA ARG A 7 11.64 1.05 16.76
C ARG A 7 10.39 0.19 16.83
N ALA A 8 9.32 0.65 16.18
CA ALA A 8 7.98 0.10 16.31
C ALA A 8 7.80 -1.20 15.51
N TYR A 9 7.06 -2.17 16.03
CA TYR A 9 6.58 -3.36 15.29
C TYR A 9 5.19 -3.77 15.76
N LEU A 10 4.52 -4.63 14.99
CA LEU A 10 3.19 -5.15 15.34
C LEU A 10 3.28 -6.48 16.10
N TRP A 11 2.47 -6.60 17.15
CA TRP A 11 2.18 -7.84 17.83
C TRP A 11 0.67 -8.08 17.86
N LEU A 12 0.22 -9.14 17.19
CA LEU A 12 -1.19 -9.51 17.08
C LEU A 12 -1.49 -10.76 17.92
N THR A 13 -2.65 -10.79 18.58
CA THR A 13 -3.21 -11.98 19.24
C THR A 13 -4.73 -12.03 19.04
N ASN A 14 -5.31 -13.22 18.87
CA ASN A 14 -6.74 -13.41 18.57
C ASN A 14 -7.54 -14.01 19.75
N GLY A 15 -7.13 -13.76 20.99
CA GLY A 15 -7.82 -14.25 22.19
C GLY A 15 -6.86 -14.56 23.34
N PRO A 16 -7.34 -15.23 24.40
CA PRO A 16 -6.53 -15.72 25.51
C PRO A 16 -5.64 -16.91 25.11
N GLU A 17 -4.40 -16.94 25.61
CA GLU A 17 -3.39 -17.99 25.29
C GLU A 17 -3.81 -19.43 25.58
N HIS A 18 -4.77 -19.63 26.48
CA HIS A 18 -5.21 -20.96 26.94
C HIS A 18 -6.39 -21.53 26.15
N LEU A 19 -6.96 -20.76 25.21
CA LEU A 19 -8.10 -21.20 24.40
C LEU A 19 -7.64 -21.84 23.09
N GLU A 20 -8.45 -22.77 22.59
CA GLU A 20 -8.26 -23.38 21.29
C GLU A 20 -8.31 -22.32 20.19
N GLY A 21 -7.46 -22.45 19.16
CA GLY A 21 -7.37 -21.47 18.09
C GLY A 21 -6.61 -20.19 18.45
N PHE A 22 -5.99 -20.12 19.63
CA PHE A 22 -5.10 -19.01 19.96
C PHE A 22 -3.90 -18.96 19.02
N HIS A 23 -3.71 -17.79 18.40
CA HIS A 23 -2.58 -17.46 17.56
C HIS A 23 -1.94 -16.15 18.03
N THR A 24 -0.63 -16.08 17.89
CA THR A 24 0.19 -14.92 18.23
C THR A 24 1.20 -14.67 17.11
N VAL A 25 1.27 -13.43 16.65
CA VAL A 25 2.22 -13.00 15.62
C VAL A 25 3.03 -11.83 16.15
N ARG A 26 4.31 -12.05 16.42
CA ARG A 26 5.26 -11.02 16.84
C ARG A 26 6.20 -10.66 15.70
N ASP A 27 5.94 -9.53 15.03
CA ASP A 27 6.66 -9.15 13.82
C ASP A 27 7.90 -8.27 14.06
N SER A 28 8.68 -8.61 15.09
CA SER A 28 9.81 -7.77 15.57
C SER A 28 10.99 -7.67 14.59
N SER A 29 11.07 -8.59 13.62
CA SER A 29 12.05 -8.55 12.53
C SER A 29 11.75 -7.42 11.53
N ASN A 30 10.47 -7.06 11.33
CA ASN A 30 10.02 -5.96 10.47
C ASN A 30 9.84 -4.64 11.26
N ALA A 31 10.59 -4.45 12.35
CA ALA A 31 10.47 -3.25 13.15
C ALA A 31 11.01 -2.00 12.43
N VAL A 32 10.22 -0.93 12.41
CA VAL A 32 10.47 0.33 11.70
C VAL A 32 10.93 1.40 12.67
N LEU A 33 12.03 2.09 12.36
CA LEU A 33 12.52 3.24 13.15
C LEU A 33 11.83 4.52 12.67
N SER A 34 10.66 4.81 13.23
CA SER A 34 9.86 6.00 12.89
C SER A 34 8.79 6.25 13.95
N ARG A 35 8.36 7.52 14.09
CA ARG A 35 7.16 7.89 14.87
C ARG A 35 5.85 7.68 14.10
N ASN A 36 5.94 7.57 12.78
CA ASN A 36 4.85 7.25 11.86
C ASN A 36 5.25 5.97 11.11
N PRO A 37 5.31 4.82 11.77
CA PRO A 37 5.74 3.58 11.13
C PRO A 37 4.68 3.10 10.13
N GLU A 38 5.13 2.76 8.93
CA GLU A 38 4.33 2.08 7.93
C GLU A 38 4.78 0.63 7.83
N PHE A 39 3.90 -0.30 8.21
CA PHE A 39 4.24 -1.72 8.22
C PHE A 39 4.00 -2.38 6.86
N ASN A 40 2.92 -2.00 6.16
CA ASN A 40 2.50 -2.58 4.89
C ASN A 40 2.54 -4.12 4.93
N LYS A 41 1.95 -4.71 5.98
CA LYS A 41 1.83 -6.16 6.17
C LYS A 41 0.37 -6.57 6.26
N CYS A 42 0.10 -7.74 5.69
CA CYS A 42 -1.12 -8.50 5.94
C CYS A 42 -0.76 -9.73 6.78
N TYR A 43 -1.61 -10.05 7.75
CA TYR A 43 -1.46 -11.22 8.61
C TYR A 43 -2.72 -12.05 8.52
N GLN A 44 -2.57 -13.37 8.43
CA GLN A 44 -3.66 -14.33 8.51
C GLN A 44 -3.51 -15.11 9.81
N LEU A 45 -4.59 -15.13 10.60
CA LEU A 45 -4.70 -15.90 11.83
C LEU A 45 -5.99 -16.71 11.71
N ASP A 46 -5.92 -18.00 11.95
CA ASP A 46 -7.13 -18.81 12.10
C ASP A 46 -7.86 -18.35 13.38
N CYS A 47 -9.19 -18.45 13.41
CA CYS A 47 -9.97 -18.10 14.58
C CYS A 47 -11.22 -18.97 14.65
N PHE A 48 -11.67 -19.25 15.88
CA PHE A 48 -12.88 -20.03 16.16
C PHE A 48 -13.75 -19.23 17.11
N PHE A 49 -15.04 -19.14 16.83
CA PHE A 49 -15.99 -18.47 17.72
C PHE A 49 -16.74 -19.50 18.56
N PRO A 50 -16.96 -19.23 19.87
CA PRO A 50 -16.74 -17.96 20.57
C PRO A 50 -15.36 -17.82 21.24
N GLU A 51 -14.40 -18.72 21.01
CA GLU A 51 -13.12 -18.73 21.73
C GLU A 51 -12.20 -17.55 21.37
N CYS A 52 -12.24 -17.09 20.11
CA CYS A 52 -11.38 -16.07 19.52
C CYS A 52 -12.17 -14.79 19.16
N THR A 53 -12.86 -14.17 20.11
CA THR A 53 -13.73 -13.01 19.82
C THR A 53 -12.97 -11.70 19.58
N LEU A 54 -11.81 -11.51 20.21
CA LEU A 54 -11.08 -10.24 20.18
C LEU A 54 -9.72 -10.40 19.50
N LEU A 55 -9.53 -9.66 18.42
CA LEU A 55 -8.21 -9.42 17.84
C LEU A 55 -7.57 -8.22 18.55
N SER A 56 -6.52 -8.48 19.30
CA SER A 56 -5.64 -7.45 19.84
C SER A 56 -4.55 -7.11 18.83
N VAL A 57 -4.44 -5.83 18.49
CA VAL A 57 -3.34 -5.29 17.69
C VAL A 57 -2.54 -4.35 18.58
N SER A 58 -1.33 -4.77 18.95
CA SER A 58 -0.41 -4.02 19.78
C SER A 58 0.74 -3.45 18.96
N VAL A 59 1.07 -2.18 19.17
CA VAL A 59 2.28 -1.57 18.64
C VAL A 59 3.35 -1.60 19.72
N MET A 60 4.45 -2.27 19.44
CA MET A 60 5.53 -2.55 20.38
C MET A 60 6.78 -1.74 20.01
N ASN A 61 7.48 -1.19 20.99
CA ASN A 61 8.79 -0.56 20.80
C ASN A 61 9.91 -1.56 21.10
N ARG A 62 10.70 -1.89 20.08
CA ARG A 62 11.84 -2.79 20.19
C ARG A 62 13.00 -2.09 20.89
N THR A 63 13.23 -2.42 22.16
CA THR A 63 14.25 -1.74 22.97
C THR A 63 15.56 -2.52 22.94
N SER A 64 16.56 -1.99 22.25
CA SER A 64 17.92 -2.54 22.28
C SER A 64 18.49 -2.47 23.70
N GLY A 65 18.70 -3.63 24.33
CA GLY A 65 19.34 -3.75 25.64
C GLY A 65 18.39 -3.87 26.84
N SER A 66 17.07 -3.91 26.64
CA SER A 66 16.09 -4.29 27.66
C SER A 66 15.82 -5.81 27.61
N LEU A 67 15.35 -6.37 28.73
CA LEU A 67 14.91 -7.77 28.82
C LEU A 67 13.59 -8.02 28.08
N ALA A 68 12.78 -6.98 27.89
CA ALA A 68 11.49 -7.05 27.21
C ALA A 68 11.21 -5.77 26.41
N ASP A 69 10.48 -5.93 25.32
CA ASP A 69 9.93 -4.83 24.53
C ASP A 69 8.73 -4.20 25.22
N GLU A 70 8.53 -2.91 24.99
CA GLU A 70 7.48 -2.11 25.65
C GLU A 70 6.31 -1.89 24.70
N ALA A 71 5.08 -2.02 25.18
CA ALA A 71 3.90 -1.65 24.39
C ALA A 71 3.77 -0.13 24.32
N ILE A 72 3.77 0.43 23.10
CA ILE A 72 3.41 1.84 22.86
C ILE A 72 1.91 2.02 23.09
N GLY A 73 1.11 1.05 22.63
CA GLY A 73 -0.32 0.99 22.86
C GLY A 73 -0.96 -0.15 22.07
N ARG A 74 -2.23 -0.43 22.36
CA ARG A 74 -3.01 -1.49 21.72
C ARG A 74 -4.40 -1.02 21.32
N THR A 75 -4.98 -1.67 20.33
CA THR A 75 -6.40 -1.58 20.02
C THR A 75 -7.00 -2.98 19.95
N LEU A 76 -8.28 -3.11 20.28
CA LEU A 76 -9.04 -4.36 20.22
C LEU A 76 -10.08 -4.25 19.11
N ILE A 77 -10.18 -5.29 18.29
CA ILE A 77 -11.20 -5.43 17.24
C ILE A 77 -12.06 -6.63 17.61
N ASP A 78 -13.36 -6.39 17.74
CA ASP A 78 -14.35 -7.45 17.98
C ASP A 78 -14.66 -8.16 16.67
N LEU A 79 -14.21 -9.41 16.57
CA LEU A 79 -14.33 -10.26 15.38
C LEU A 79 -15.74 -10.86 15.25
N GLU A 80 -16.45 -11.10 16.35
CA GLU A 80 -17.83 -11.57 16.33
C GLU A 80 -18.74 -10.47 15.79
N ASP A 81 -18.55 -9.22 16.23
CA ASP A 81 -19.26 -8.08 15.67
C ASP A 81 -19.00 -7.96 14.17
N ARG A 82 -17.78 -8.20 13.67
CA ARG A 82 -17.54 -8.21 12.21
C ARG A 82 -18.28 -9.33 11.51
N TRP A 83 -18.25 -10.52 12.10
CA TRP A 83 -18.83 -11.70 11.49
C TRP A 83 -20.36 -11.70 11.51
N PHE A 84 -21.00 -11.23 12.57
CA PHE A 84 -22.45 -11.29 12.70
C PHE A 84 -23.13 -10.00 12.24
N HIS A 85 -22.41 -8.88 12.09
CA HIS A 85 -23.01 -7.64 11.64
C HIS A 85 -23.33 -7.67 10.12
N PRO A 86 -24.60 -7.47 9.71
CA PRO A 86 -25.03 -7.67 8.32
C PRO A 86 -24.26 -6.84 7.29
N ARG A 87 -23.92 -5.58 7.63
CA ARG A 87 -23.14 -4.70 6.74
C ARG A 87 -21.71 -5.20 6.51
N TRP A 88 -21.05 -5.71 7.55
CA TRP A 88 -19.69 -6.24 7.43
C TRP A 88 -19.70 -7.52 6.62
N ARG A 89 -20.70 -8.39 6.85
CA ARG A 89 -20.92 -9.59 6.04
C ARG A 89 -21.12 -9.28 4.56
N GLN A 90 -21.95 -8.29 4.25
CA GLN A 90 -22.16 -7.88 2.86
C GLN A 90 -20.86 -7.37 2.22
N LEU A 91 -20.05 -6.59 2.95
CA LEU A 91 -18.77 -6.11 2.44
C LEU A 91 -17.80 -7.28 2.17
N MET A 92 -17.67 -8.21 3.11
CA MET A 92 -16.77 -9.38 3.00
C MET A 92 -17.14 -10.36 1.87
N GLN A 93 -18.42 -10.41 1.51
CA GLN A 93 -18.95 -11.24 0.41
C GLN A 93 -18.94 -10.55 -0.95
N SER A 94 -18.62 -9.26 -1.00
CA SER A 94 -18.55 -8.48 -2.24
C SER A 94 -17.12 -8.24 -2.66
N ASP A 95 -16.85 -8.03 -3.95
CA ASP A 95 -15.55 -7.55 -4.44
C ASP A 95 -15.24 -6.09 -4.04
N LYS A 96 -15.94 -5.55 -3.03
CA LYS A 96 -15.71 -4.20 -2.54
C LYS A 96 -14.59 -4.20 -1.52
N GLN A 97 -13.78 -3.16 -1.59
CA GLN A 97 -12.73 -2.93 -0.62
C GLN A 97 -13.31 -2.76 0.79
N ILE A 98 -12.74 -3.50 1.73
CA ILE A 98 -13.06 -3.39 3.15
C ILE A 98 -12.59 -2.03 3.65
N PRO A 99 -13.42 -1.28 4.40
CA PRO A 99 -13.06 0.04 4.90
C PRO A 99 -11.78 0.00 5.74
N ILE A 100 -10.87 0.92 5.44
CA ILE A 100 -9.73 1.22 6.31
C ILE A 100 -10.26 1.96 7.53
N GLU A 101 -9.90 1.49 8.71
CA GLU A 101 -10.22 2.10 9.99
C GLU A 101 -9.02 2.81 10.57
N GLU A 102 -9.30 3.87 11.32
CA GLU A 102 -8.34 4.52 12.21
C GLU A 102 -8.80 4.28 13.65
N ARG A 103 -7.95 3.61 14.44
CA ARG A 103 -8.26 3.16 15.79
C ARG A 103 -7.26 3.74 16.78
N GLN A 104 -7.74 4.23 17.92
CA GLN A 104 -6.86 4.72 18.97
C GLN A 104 -6.04 3.59 19.59
N LEU A 105 -4.78 3.89 19.89
CA LEU A 105 -3.88 3.01 20.64
C LEU A 105 -3.90 3.41 22.10
N LEU A 106 -4.36 2.50 22.96
CA LEU A 106 -4.51 2.71 24.40
C LEU A 106 -3.51 1.85 25.17
N THR A 107 -3.10 2.30 26.35
CA THR A 107 -2.28 1.54 27.29
C THR A 107 -3.15 0.97 28.41
N ASP A 108 -2.67 -0.09 29.06
CA ASP A 108 -3.38 -0.69 30.19
C ASP A 108 -3.63 0.34 31.31
N GLY A 109 -4.90 0.48 31.71
CA GLY A 109 -5.30 1.40 32.77
C GLY A 109 -5.35 2.88 32.37
N SER A 110 -5.15 3.22 31.09
CA SER A 110 -5.24 4.59 30.58
C SER A 110 -6.26 4.73 29.46
N LEU A 111 -7.05 5.79 29.50
CA LEU A 111 -7.92 6.21 28.39
C LEU A 111 -7.23 7.24 27.48
N LEU A 112 -5.99 7.61 27.79
CA LEU A 112 -5.22 8.51 26.94
C LEU A 112 -4.72 7.75 25.72
N SER A 113 -4.97 8.30 24.55
CA SER A 113 -4.43 7.78 23.29
C SER A 113 -2.94 8.04 23.20
N HIS A 114 -2.17 7.01 22.84
CA HIS A 114 -0.73 7.06 22.59
C HIS A 114 -0.40 7.04 21.09
N GLY A 115 -1.42 7.17 20.23
CA GLY A 115 -1.28 7.16 18.78
C GLY A 115 -2.51 6.56 18.11
N THR A 116 -2.44 6.41 16.80
CA THR A 116 -3.50 5.77 16.01
C THR A 116 -2.93 4.63 15.19
N PHE A 117 -3.69 3.54 15.11
CA PHE A 117 -3.47 2.43 14.19
C PHE A 117 -4.41 2.59 13.01
N ARG A 118 -3.88 2.52 11.79
CA ARG A 118 -4.66 2.57 10.56
C ARG A 118 -4.54 1.25 9.82
N GLY A 119 -5.66 0.57 9.56
CA GLY A 119 -5.70 -0.74 8.90
C GLY A 119 -7.12 -1.24 8.69
N TRP A 120 -7.29 -2.41 8.08
CA TRP A 120 -8.58 -3.08 7.94
C TRP A 120 -8.49 -4.50 8.51
N CYS A 121 -9.65 -5.11 8.74
CA CYS A 121 -9.77 -6.48 9.24
C CYS A 121 -10.86 -7.21 8.48
N GLU A 122 -10.50 -8.40 7.99
CA GLU A 122 -11.40 -9.33 7.29
C GLU A 122 -11.58 -10.57 8.14
N VAL A 123 -12.83 -11.03 8.25
CA VAL A 123 -13.17 -12.32 8.86
C VAL A 123 -13.80 -13.17 7.78
N LEU A 124 -13.09 -14.21 7.35
CA LEU A 124 -13.43 -15.03 6.19
C LEU A 124 -13.81 -16.45 6.63
N THR A 125 -14.63 -17.13 5.84
CA THR A 125 -14.71 -18.59 5.95
C THR A 125 -13.37 -19.21 5.52
N ALA A 126 -13.09 -20.44 5.95
CA ALA A 126 -11.90 -21.16 5.48
C ALA A 126 -11.88 -21.33 3.94
N GLU A 127 -13.05 -21.50 3.32
CA GLU A 127 -13.19 -21.58 1.86
C GLU A 127 -12.85 -20.26 1.18
N ASP A 128 -13.41 -19.15 1.68
CA ASP A 128 -13.14 -17.81 1.15
C ASP A 128 -11.65 -17.42 1.31
N ALA A 129 -11.02 -17.79 2.41
CA ALA A 129 -9.60 -17.50 2.67
C ALA A 129 -8.68 -18.26 1.70
N GLN A 130 -9.05 -19.48 1.28
CA GLN A 130 -8.30 -20.22 0.27
C GLN A 130 -8.37 -19.57 -1.12
N LEU A 131 -9.50 -18.95 -1.44
CA LEU A 131 -9.69 -18.22 -2.70
C LEU A 131 -9.04 -16.83 -2.69
N ARG A 132 -8.81 -16.26 -1.51
CA ARG A 132 -8.23 -14.93 -1.29
C ARG A 132 -6.95 -15.03 -0.44
N PRO A 133 -5.85 -15.55 -1.00
CA PRO A 133 -4.60 -15.65 -0.26
C PRO A 133 -4.11 -14.27 0.15
N VAL A 134 -3.40 -14.20 1.28
CA VAL A 134 -2.77 -12.96 1.75
C VAL A 134 -1.83 -12.42 0.68
N GLU A 135 -2.17 -11.26 0.13
CA GLU A 135 -1.30 -10.53 -0.76
C GLU A 135 -0.28 -9.74 0.04
N SER A 136 0.95 -9.64 -0.50
CA SER A 136 1.93 -8.69 0.01
C SER A 136 1.43 -7.30 -0.29
N LEU A 137 1.20 -6.48 0.73
CA LEU A 137 0.98 -5.06 0.50
C LEU A 137 2.26 -4.48 -0.09
N MET A 138 2.13 -3.72 -1.17
CA MET A 138 3.26 -3.03 -1.75
C MET A 138 3.84 -2.06 -0.72
N SER A 139 5.16 -1.97 -0.65
CA SER A 139 5.80 -0.92 0.13
C SER A 139 5.32 0.43 -0.39
N GLN A 140 5.00 1.38 0.50
CA GLN A 140 4.82 2.77 0.09
C GLN A 140 6.16 3.47 -0.16
N GLU A 141 7.28 2.80 0.08
CA GLU A 141 8.56 3.30 -0.39
C GLU A 141 8.54 3.37 -1.92
N ALA A 142 8.69 4.59 -2.42
CA ALA A 142 8.62 4.88 -3.84
C ALA A 142 9.77 4.14 -4.57
N GLU A 143 9.43 3.17 -5.42
CA GLU A 143 10.39 2.42 -6.22
C GLU A 143 10.51 3.02 -7.63
N PRO A 144 11.71 3.03 -8.24
CA PRO A 144 11.89 3.59 -9.57
C PRO A 144 11.34 2.66 -10.66
N PHE A 145 10.36 3.13 -11.42
CA PHE A 145 9.78 2.51 -12.61
C PHE A 145 10.12 3.29 -13.87
N GLN A 146 9.88 2.66 -15.03
CA GLN A 146 10.01 3.26 -16.34
C GLN A 146 8.66 3.32 -17.06
N ILE A 147 8.21 4.53 -17.38
CA ILE A 147 7.17 4.73 -18.39
C ILE A 147 7.85 4.73 -19.76
N ARG A 148 7.48 3.78 -20.62
CA ARG A 148 8.02 3.65 -21.97
C ARG A 148 6.92 3.92 -22.99
N ILE A 149 7.08 4.97 -23.79
CA ILE A 149 6.16 5.29 -24.89
C ILE A 149 6.89 5.05 -26.21
N VAL A 150 6.36 4.16 -27.04
CA VAL A 150 6.98 3.82 -28.32
C VAL A 150 6.21 4.49 -29.46
N VAL A 151 6.89 5.35 -30.22
CA VAL A 151 6.35 6.01 -31.40
C VAL A 151 6.87 5.28 -32.63
N TRP A 152 6.01 4.44 -33.21
CA TRP A 152 6.33 3.73 -34.44
C TRP A 152 6.08 4.59 -35.68
N LYS A 153 4.85 5.07 -35.83
CA LYS A 153 4.39 5.78 -37.02
C LYS A 153 3.23 6.72 -36.69
N CYS A 154 3.26 7.91 -37.28
CA CYS A 154 2.15 8.85 -37.34
C CYS A 154 1.53 8.82 -38.75
N ARG A 155 0.21 8.99 -38.85
CA ARG A 155 -0.55 8.98 -40.12
C ARG A 155 -1.62 10.06 -40.09
N ASN A 156 -2.15 10.41 -41.27
CA ASN A 156 -3.20 11.42 -41.44
C ASN A 156 -2.77 12.80 -40.92
N ILE A 157 -1.49 13.15 -41.07
CA ILE A 157 -0.96 14.45 -40.72
C ILE A 157 -1.39 15.44 -41.81
N PRO A 158 -2.11 16.52 -41.46
CA PRO A 158 -2.49 17.54 -42.45
C PRO A 158 -1.25 18.16 -43.09
N LEU A 159 -1.29 18.31 -44.42
CA LEU A 159 -0.25 19.01 -45.17
C LEU A 159 -0.56 20.51 -45.36
N ASP A 160 -1.77 20.93 -44.97
CA ASP A 160 -2.32 22.27 -45.23
C ASP A 160 -2.14 22.69 -46.70
N SER A 161 -1.90 23.98 -46.95
CA SER A 161 -1.59 24.49 -48.30
C SER A 161 -0.18 24.14 -48.78
N GLN A 162 0.59 23.35 -48.02
CA GLN A 162 1.93 22.92 -48.38
C GLN A 162 1.91 21.56 -49.09
N LYS A 163 2.93 21.30 -49.92
CA LYS A 163 3.08 20.01 -50.62
C LYS A 163 3.73 18.93 -49.76
N THR A 164 4.42 19.34 -48.70
CA THR A 164 5.16 18.48 -47.78
C THR A 164 5.05 19.01 -46.36
N VAL A 165 5.20 18.13 -45.37
CA VAL A 165 5.30 18.49 -43.94
C VAL A 165 6.51 17.78 -43.31
N SER A 166 7.21 18.45 -42.40
CA SER A 166 8.28 17.82 -41.59
C SER A 166 7.79 17.67 -40.15
N VAL A 167 7.98 16.49 -39.56
CA VAL A 167 7.27 16.07 -38.36
C VAL A 167 8.26 15.54 -37.34
N PHE A 168 8.12 15.94 -36.09
CA PHE A 168 8.72 15.28 -34.93
C PHE A 168 7.65 15.14 -33.85
N VAL A 169 7.87 14.25 -32.88
CA VAL A 169 6.98 14.07 -31.73
C VAL A 169 7.73 14.51 -30.48
N ARG A 170 7.07 15.27 -29.62
CA ARG A 170 7.57 15.68 -28.30
C ARG A 170 6.82 14.93 -27.21
N GLY A 171 7.53 14.18 -26.39
CA GLY A 171 7.01 13.62 -25.15
C GLY A 171 7.36 14.54 -23.98
N ILE A 172 6.35 15.07 -23.30
CA ILE A 172 6.53 15.88 -22.09
C ILE A 172 5.95 15.11 -20.92
N PHE A 173 6.73 14.99 -19.86
CA PHE A 173 6.30 14.29 -18.66
C PHE A 173 6.69 15.10 -17.42
N THR A 174 5.73 15.29 -16.51
CA THR A 174 5.92 16.03 -15.27
C THR A 174 5.76 15.06 -14.10
N ASN A 175 6.82 14.91 -13.31
CA ASN A 175 6.81 14.15 -12.06
C ASN A 175 5.98 14.86 -10.97
N ASP A 176 5.63 14.12 -9.92
CA ASP A 176 4.86 14.66 -8.79
C ASP A 176 5.57 15.81 -8.07
N ASP A 177 6.91 15.81 -8.06
CA ASP A 177 7.74 16.92 -7.56
C ASP A 177 7.67 18.19 -8.45
N GLY A 178 6.82 18.21 -9.48
CA GLY A 178 6.67 19.29 -10.45
C GLY A 178 7.81 19.39 -11.48
N LYS A 179 8.82 18.52 -11.39
CA LYS A 179 9.92 18.49 -12.36
C LYS A 179 9.42 17.96 -13.70
N THR A 180 9.61 18.75 -14.75
CA THR A 180 9.24 18.39 -16.12
C THR A 180 10.45 17.92 -16.91
N VAL A 181 10.28 16.82 -17.65
CA VAL A 181 11.25 16.25 -18.59
C VAL A 181 10.59 16.20 -19.96
N ASP A 182 11.23 16.82 -20.95
CA ASP A 182 10.85 16.76 -22.35
C ASP A 182 11.87 15.95 -23.16
N GLN A 183 11.36 15.17 -24.10
CA GLN A 183 12.14 14.40 -25.07
C GLN A 183 11.51 14.59 -26.44
N ASP A 184 12.34 14.77 -27.46
CA ASP A 184 11.92 14.86 -28.85
C ASP A 184 12.37 13.60 -29.61
N THR A 185 11.57 13.17 -30.59
CA THR A 185 12.06 12.25 -31.63
C THR A 185 13.02 12.99 -32.55
N ASP A 186 13.71 12.23 -33.40
CA ASP A 186 14.23 12.79 -34.65
C ASP A 186 13.11 13.36 -35.54
N THR A 187 13.48 14.21 -36.49
CA THR A 187 12.53 14.79 -37.44
C THR A 187 12.42 13.94 -38.70
N HIS A 188 11.21 13.51 -39.03
CA HIS A 188 10.88 12.95 -40.32
C HIS A 188 10.65 14.10 -41.32
N TRP A 189 11.58 14.28 -42.24
CA TRP A 189 11.56 15.40 -43.20
C TRP A 189 10.70 15.09 -44.42
N ASN A 190 9.97 16.10 -44.89
CA ASN A 190 9.32 16.14 -46.20
C ASN A 190 8.30 15.02 -46.49
N SER A 191 7.46 14.68 -45.51
CA SER A 191 6.31 13.79 -45.72
C SER A 191 5.34 14.38 -46.75
N GLN A 192 5.01 13.61 -47.78
CA GLN A 192 4.09 14.00 -48.87
C GLN A 192 2.70 13.36 -48.74
N ASP A 193 2.59 12.31 -47.93
CA ASP A 193 1.37 11.52 -47.75
C ASP A 193 0.76 11.70 -46.34
N GLY A 194 1.30 12.62 -45.55
CA GLY A 194 0.88 12.84 -44.18
C GLY A 194 1.27 11.68 -43.24
N THR A 195 2.31 10.92 -43.57
CA THR A 195 2.85 9.87 -42.71
C THR A 195 4.29 10.13 -42.29
N ALA A 196 4.64 9.74 -41.07
CA ALA A 196 5.99 9.89 -40.52
C ALA A 196 6.35 8.66 -39.66
N THR A 197 7.55 8.13 -39.81
CA THR A 197 8.00 6.90 -39.12
C THR A 197 9.23 7.22 -38.28
N PHE A 198 9.23 6.81 -37.00
CA PHE A 198 10.23 7.24 -36.02
C PHE A 198 10.96 6.07 -35.34
N ASN A 199 10.33 4.90 -35.18
CA ASN A 199 10.88 3.78 -34.38
C ASN A 199 11.55 4.27 -33.08
N TRP A 200 10.85 5.16 -32.36
CA TRP A 200 11.40 5.87 -31.22
C TRP A 200 10.80 5.36 -29.92
N ARG A 201 11.57 5.40 -28.83
CA ARG A 201 11.10 5.04 -27.50
C ARG A 201 11.45 6.15 -26.51
N PHE A 202 10.44 6.88 -26.05
CA PHE A 202 10.57 7.73 -24.87
C PHE A 202 10.65 6.86 -23.62
N VAL A 203 11.55 7.23 -22.71
CA VAL A 203 11.70 6.57 -21.41
C VAL A 203 11.69 7.65 -20.33
N PHE A 204 10.66 7.63 -19.48
CA PHE A 204 10.55 8.51 -18.32
C PHE A 204 10.70 7.67 -17.04
N MET A 205 11.53 8.15 -16.12
CA MET A 205 11.70 7.53 -14.81
C MET A 205 10.68 8.12 -13.85
N VAL A 206 9.96 7.27 -13.13
CA VAL A 206 8.93 7.65 -12.15
C VAL A 206 9.12 6.83 -10.89
N ASP A 207 8.84 7.39 -9.71
CA ASP A 207 8.80 6.61 -8.49
C ASP A 207 7.35 6.21 -8.19
N VAL A 208 7.10 4.94 -7.83
CA VAL A 208 5.76 4.41 -7.53
C VAL A 208 5.77 3.70 -6.16
N PRO A 209 4.83 4.00 -5.25
CA PRO A 209 3.84 5.07 -5.35
C PRO A 209 4.49 6.46 -5.30
N PRO A 210 3.82 7.50 -5.84
CA PRO A 210 4.34 8.85 -5.80
C PRO A 210 4.48 9.36 -4.36
N LYS A 211 5.52 10.15 -4.07
CA LYS A 211 5.71 10.78 -2.76
C LYS A 211 4.69 11.91 -2.63
N PHE A 212 3.82 11.84 -1.61
CA PHE A 212 2.84 12.88 -1.27
C PHE A 212 3.42 13.92 -0.31
#